data_AF-A0A290HZT3-F1
#
_entry.id   AF-A0A290HZT3-F1
#
_cell.length_a   1.000
_cell.length_b   1.000
_cell.length_c   1.000
_cell.angle_alpha   90.00
_cell.angle_beta   90.00
_cell.angle_gamma   90.00
#
_symmetry.space_group_name_H-M   'P 1'
#
loop_
_entity.id
_entity.type
_entity.pdbx_description
1 polymer ?
#
loop_
_entity_poly.entity_id
_entity_poly.type
_entity_poly.pdbx_seq_one_letter_code
_entity_poly.pdbx_strand_id
1 'polypeptide(L)'
;MKIKLKVLTFVTLCTTLLFSPVNASTVDGVSIIINKEPITLFDVFKYSQRFNIPKKEALDILVRQKLEESEIKKQNIAVDNFEVDQYIENLAISNNMNQYDFLNMIRSKNIEISEYKEDLKKKLQRDKLYKKIVSTKMQQMGDSDLQAYYNENLNEFSQASAFDVTIYTSANQQSLTAIQNNPMSAVSDVQLQEGKIEAAKADPKLIAQLNKTAKGKFSAITKTDSNYVMFFVKEKYNVQTVSFADAKNYIYSKLGEGKEQKAIEEYFEKLKSSANIQVIRAP
;
A
#
# COMPACT_ATOMS: atom_id res chain seq x y z
N MET A 1 -62.85 -66.85 23.51
CA MET A 1 -61.64 -66.12 23.95
C MET A 1 -61.05 -65.39 22.74
N LYS A 2 -60.96 -64.05 22.81
CA LYS A 2 -60.20 -63.08 21.95
C LYS A 2 -60.57 -63.05 20.44
N ILE A 3 -61.41 -62.09 20.00
CA ILE A 3 -61.16 -60.68 19.63
C ILE A 3 -60.83 -60.50 18.13
N LYS A 4 -61.65 -59.65 17.49
CA LYS A 4 -61.68 -59.16 16.10
C LYS A 4 -60.38 -58.47 15.64
N LEU A 5 -60.15 -58.31 14.33
CA LEU A 5 -60.33 -57.04 13.58
C LEU A 5 -59.98 -57.16 12.08
N LYS A 6 -60.90 -56.72 11.21
CA LYS A 6 -60.71 -56.46 9.76
C LYS A 6 -59.84 -55.22 9.54
N VAL A 7 -58.94 -55.18 8.54
CA VAL A 7 -58.43 -53.99 7.81
C VAL A 7 -57.73 -54.51 6.53
N LEU A 8 -58.29 -54.33 5.33
CA LEU A 8 -58.16 -53.19 4.39
C LEU A 8 -57.01 -53.38 3.37
N THR A 9 -57.40 -53.61 2.12
CA THR A 9 -56.62 -53.51 0.90
C THR A 9 -55.98 -52.12 0.74
N PHE A 10 -54.68 -52.04 0.46
CA PHE A 10 -54.08 -50.85 -0.12
C PHE A 10 -53.07 -51.22 -1.22
N VAL A 11 -53.27 -50.55 -2.35
CA VAL A 11 -52.56 -50.63 -3.61
C VAL A 11 -51.06 -50.33 -3.43
N THR A 12 -50.21 -51.22 -3.90
CA THR A 12 -48.75 -51.02 -3.97
C THR A 12 -48.41 -50.04 -5.09
N LEU A 13 -48.32 -48.76 -4.74
CA LEU A 13 -47.74 -47.70 -5.54
C LEU A 13 -46.21 -47.90 -5.58
N CYS A 14 -45.69 -48.37 -6.70
CA CYS A 14 -44.26 -48.55 -6.94
C CYS A 14 -43.61 -47.19 -7.18
N THR A 15 -43.18 -46.52 -6.11
CA THR A 15 -42.43 -45.27 -6.16
C THR A 15 -41.00 -45.57 -6.59
N THR A 16 -40.71 -45.44 -7.88
CA THR A 16 -39.34 -45.44 -8.40
C THR A 16 -38.60 -44.23 -7.84
N LEU A 17 -37.77 -44.44 -6.82
CA LEU A 17 -36.75 -43.49 -6.40
C LEU A 17 -35.79 -43.27 -7.57
N LEU A 18 -35.92 -42.11 -8.22
CA LEU A 18 -34.88 -41.54 -9.06
C LEU A 18 -33.67 -41.26 -8.16
N PHE A 19 -32.73 -42.21 -8.10
CA PHE A 19 -31.38 -41.95 -7.65
C PHE A 19 -30.74 -40.99 -8.65
N SER A 20 -30.88 -39.69 -8.43
CA SER A 20 -29.98 -38.72 -9.03
C SER A 20 -28.58 -39.05 -8.54
N PRO A 21 -27.60 -39.37 -9.41
CA PRO A 21 -26.23 -39.50 -8.97
C PRO A 21 -25.82 -38.13 -8.43
N VAL A 22 -25.67 -38.04 -7.10
CA VAL A 22 -24.96 -36.94 -6.46
C VAL A 22 -23.55 -37.03 -7.02
N ASN A 23 -23.26 -36.16 -8.00
CA ASN A 23 -21.89 -35.92 -8.44
C ASN A 23 -21.18 -35.27 -7.26
N ALA A 24 -20.65 -36.09 -6.35
CA ALA A 24 -19.72 -35.68 -5.32
C ALA A 24 -18.41 -35.30 -6.02
N SER A 25 -18.36 -34.09 -6.57
CA SER A 25 -17.13 -33.48 -7.04
C SER A 25 -16.12 -33.51 -5.89
N THR A 26 -14.99 -34.18 -6.09
CA THR A 26 -13.94 -34.36 -5.08
C THR A 26 -13.55 -33.02 -4.47
N VAL A 27 -13.99 -32.76 -3.24
CA VAL A 27 -13.83 -31.45 -2.56
C VAL A 27 -12.35 -31.20 -2.18
N ASP A 28 -11.55 -32.25 -2.01
CA ASP A 28 -10.16 -32.17 -1.51
C ASP A 28 -9.07 -32.53 -2.54
N GLY A 29 -9.34 -32.38 -3.83
CA GLY A 29 -8.31 -32.60 -4.86
C GLY A 29 -7.17 -31.57 -4.75
N VAL A 30 -5.91 -32.01 -4.86
CA VAL A 30 -4.78 -31.10 -5.10
C VAL A 30 -4.98 -30.41 -6.44
N SER A 31 -4.97 -29.08 -6.45
CA SER A 31 -5.14 -28.25 -7.65
C SER A 31 -3.78 -28.01 -8.31
N ILE A 32 -2.86 -27.38 -7.55
CA ILE A 32 -1.52 -27.01 -8.02
C ILE A 32 -0.50 -27.34 -6.92
N ILE A 33 0.70 -27.79 -7.28
CA ILE A 33 1.84 -27.91 -6.37
C ILE A 33 2.89 -26.88 -6.78
N ILE A 34 3.33 -26.05 -5.83
CA ILE A 34 4.37 -25.03 -6.03
C ILE A 34 5.53 -25.34 -5.10
N ASN A 35 6.71 -25.64 -5.64
CA ASN A 35 7.92 -25.91 -4.84
C ASN A 35 7.71 -26.96 -3.73
N LYS A 36 6.89 -27.98 -4.01
CA LYS A 36 6.47 -29.07 -3.09
C LYS A 36 5.40 -28.67 -2.05
N GLU A 37 4.83 -27.47 -2.13
CA GLU A 37 3.68 -27.06 -1.34
C GLU A 37 2.38 -27.14 -2.17
N PRO A 38 1.40 -27.97 -1.76
CA PRO A 38 0.14 -28.09 -2.48
C PRO A 38 -0.82 -26.92 -2.18
N ILE A 39 -1.59 -26.54 -3.18
CA ILE A 39 -2.80 -25.73 -3.09
C ILE A 39 -3.97 -26.63 -3.48
N THR A 40 -4.95 -26.78 -2.60
CA THR A 40 -6.11 -27.67 -2.83
C THR A 40 -7.27 -26.92 -3.50
N LEU A 41 -8.18 -27.66 -4.13
CA LEU A 41 -9.44 -27.10 -4.64
C LEU A 41 -10.31 -26.51 -3.52
N PHE A 42 -10.26 -27.11 -2.33
CA PHE A 42 -10.93 -26.59 -1.14
C PHE A 42 -10.38 -25.22 -0.73
N ASP A 43 -9.06 -25.03 -0.75
CA ASP A 43 -8.44 -23.74 -0.44
C ASP A 43 -8.91 -22.65 -1.39
N VAL A 44 -8.90 -22.95 -2.70
CA VAL A 44 -9.36 -22.02 -3.75
C VAL A 44 -10.83 -21.67 -3.56
N PHE A 45 -11.68 -22.68 -3.34
CA PHE A 45 -13.11 -22.47 -3.12
C PHE A 45 -13.39 -21.65 -1.87
N LYS A 46 -12.76 -21.99 -0.73
CA LYS A 46 -12.91 -21.29 0.53
C LYS A 46 -12.48 -19.82 0.41
N TYR A 47 -11.36 -19.57 -0.27
CA TYR A 47 -10.85 -18.22 -0.49
C TYR A 47 -11.78 -17.41 -1.41
N SER A 48 -12.20 -18.01 -2.53
CA SER A 48 -13.17 -17.41 -3.47
C SER A 48 -14.47 -17.02 -2.77
N GLN A 49 -15.03 -17.89 -1.94
CA GLN A 49 -16.28 -17.62 -1.20
C GLN A 49 -16.10 -16.56 -0.11
N ARG A 50 -14.99 -16.60 0.63
CA ARG A 50 -14.72 -15.64 1.72
C ARG A 50 -14.58 -14.21 1.20
N PHE A 51 -13.95 -14.02 0.05
CA PHE A 51 -13.67 -12.71 -0.52
C PHE A 51 -14.59 -12.32 -1.69
N ASN A 52 -15.52 -13.21 -2.06
CA ASN A 52 -16.45 -13.03 -3.18
C ASN A 52 -15.72 -12.70 -4.50
N ILE A 53 -14.66 -13.46 -4.80
CA ILE A 53 -13.85 -13.30 -6.01
C ILE A 53 -13.90 -14.57 -6.89
N PRO A 54 -13.68 -14.48 -8.21
CA PRO A 54 -13.63 -15.65 -9.08
C PRO A 54 -12.58 -16.68 -8.63
N LYS A 55 -12.86 -17.98 -8.80
CA LYS A 55 -11.94 -19.07 -8.42
C LYS A 55 -10.55 -18.93 -9.06
N LYS A 56 -10.48 -18.44 -10.29
CA LYS A 56 -9.21 -18.19 -10.99
C LYS A 56 -8.38 -17.14 -10.27
N GLU A 57 -9.00 -16.03 -9.88
CA GLU A 57 -8.34 -14.96 -9.13
C GLU A 57 -7.90 -15.44 -7.74
N ALA A 58 -8.78 -16.20 -7.05
CA ALA A 58 -8.43 -16.82 -5.79
C ALA A 58 -7.22 -17.77 -5.91
N LEU A 59 -7.16 -18.56 -6.98
CA LEU A 59 -6.01 -19.43 -7.26
C LEU A 59 -4.75 -18.60 -7.49
N ASP A 60 -4.78 -17.55 -8.32
CA ASP A 60 -3.62 -16.69 -8.58
C ASP A 60 -3.09 -16.03 -7.31
N ILE A 61 -3.98 -15.59 -6.40
CA ILE A 61 -3.60 -15.04 -5.09
C ILE A 61 -2.95 -16.12 -4.20
N LEU A 62 -3.50 -17.33 -4.15
CA LEU A 62 -2.92 -18.42 -3.36
C LEU A 62 -1.57 -18.86 -3.91
N VAL A 63 -1.42 -18.90 -5.23
CA VAL A 63 -0.14 -19.13 -5.93
C VAL A 63 0.88 -18.08 -5.50
N ARG A 64 0.48 -16.80 -5.51
CA ARG A 64 1.33 -15.69 -5.08
C ARG A 64 1.76 -15.82 -3.62
N GLN A 65 0.83 -16.14 -2.71
CA GLN A 65 1.14 -16.37 -1.28
C GLN A 65 2.15 -17.51 -1.09
N LYS A 66 2.01 -18.61 -1.85
CA LYS A 66 2.96 -19.73 -1.80
C LYS A 66 4.36 -19.37 -2.30
N LEU A 67 4.44 -18.55 -3.34
CA LEU A 67 5.73 -18.01 -3.80
C LEU A 67 6.38 -17.11 -2.74
N GLU A 68 5.59 -16.25 -2.07
CA GLU A 68 6.08 -15.42 -0.96
C GLU A 68 6.62 -16.26 0.20
N GLU A 69 5.87 -17.26 0.65
CA GLU A 69 6.28 -18.18 1.72
C GLU A 69 7.57 -18.93 1.37
N SER A 70 7.66 -19.44 0.14
CA SER A 70 8.86 -20.10 -0.37
C SER A 70 10.08 -19.16 -0.36
N GLU A 71 9.88 -17.89 -0.75
CA GLU A 71 10.97 -16.93 -0.83
C GLU A 71 11.42 -16.43 0.54
N ILE A 72 10.48 -16.22 1.47
CA ILE A 72 10.77 -15.92 2.90
C ILE A 72 11.67 -17.01 3.49
N LYS A 73 11.32 -18.29 3.25
CA LYS A 73 12.12 -19.44 3.71
C LYS A 73 13.50 -19.46 3.05
N LYS A 74 13.57 -19.34 1.72
CA LYS A 74 14.82 -19.37 0.96
C LYS A 74 15.79 -18.27 1.37
N GLN A 75 15.27 -17.08 1.68
CA GLN A 75 16.08 -15.92 2.08
C GLN A 75 16.32 -15.83 3.59
N ASN A 76 15.87 -16.82 4.37
CA ASN A 76 15.96 -16.86 5.83
C ASN A 76 15.40 -15.60 6.50
N ILE A 77 14.25 -15.12 6.02
CA ILE A 77 13.61 -13.93 6.58
C ILE A 77 12.88 -14.31 7.87
N ALA A 78 13.49 -13.93 8.99
CA ALA A 78 12.94 -14.12 10.32
C ALA A 78 12.39 -12.82 10.90
N VAL A 79 11.39 -12.97 11.77
CA VAL A 79 10.83 -11.94 12.63
C VAL A 79 10.77 -12.56 14.02
N ASP A 80 11.40 -11.92 15.00
CA ASP A 80 11.34 -12.38 16.38
C ASP A 80 10.09 -11.85 17.09
N ASN A 81 9.84 -12.34 18.31
CA ASN A 81 8.66 -11.93 19.07
C ASN A 81 8.73 -10.48 19.54
N PHE A 82 9.94 -9.94 19.74
CA PHE A 82 10.13 -8.57 20.18
C PHE A 82 9.69 -7.59 19.09
N GLU A 83 10.07 -7.85 17.83
CA GLU A 83 9.60 -7.08 16.68
C GLU A 83 8.07 -7.09 16.56
N VAL A 84 7.42 -8.24 16.80
CA VAL A 84 5.96 -8.34 16.79
C VAL A 84 5.35 -7.50 17.91
N ASP A 85 5.90 -7.58 19.12
CA ASP A 85 5.39 -6.82 20.27
C ASP A 85 5.57 -5.30 20.08
N GLN A 86 6.71 -4.87 19.56
CA GLN A 86 6.94 -3.46 19.18
C GLN A 86 5.96 -2.99 18.10
N TYR A 87 5.68 -3.83 17.10
CA TYR A 87 4.70 -3.48 16.07
C TYR A 87 3.29 -3.31 16.67
N ILE A 88 2.90 -4.18 17.61
CA ILE A 88 1.61 -4.07 18.32
C ILE A 88 1.57 -2.79 19.16
N GLU A 89 2.65 -2.46 19.86
CA GLU A 89 2.76 -1.23 20.65
C GLU A 89 2.56 0.02 19.77
N ASN A 90 3.23 0.08 18.62
CA ASN A 90 3.09 1.19 17.67
C ASN A 90 1.65 1.30 17.12
N LEU A 91 1.01 0.16 16.84
CA LEU A 91 -0.40 0.14 16.45
C LEU A 91 -1.31 0.62 17.57
N ALA A 92 -1.06 0.23 18.81
CA ALA A 92 -1.83 0.68 19.96
C ALA A 92 -1.73 2.20 20.14
N ILE A 93 -0.50 2.75 20.10
CA ILE A 93 -0.24 4.20 20.17
C ILE A 93 -0.98 4.94 19.05
N SER A 94 -0.94 4.41 17.82
CA SER A 94 -1.66 4.99 16.67
C SER A 94 -3.18 4.99 16.84
N ASN A 95 -3.70 4.12 17.70
CA ASN A 95 -5.12 4.04 18.06
C ASN A 95 -5.44 4.73 19.40
N ASN A 96 -4.50 5.51 19.96
CA ASN A 96 -4.61 6.18 21.27
C ASN A 96 -4.87 5.19 22.42
N MET A 97 -4.34 3.98 22.33
CA MET A 97 -4.45 2.93 23.35
C MET A 97 -3.05 2.52 23.82
N ASN A 98 -2.95 1.97 25.03
CA ASN A 98 -1.75 1.20 25.40
C ASN A 98 -1.87 -0.23 24.84
N GLN A 99 -0.76 -0.96 24.87
CA GLN A 99 -0.70 -2.32 24.33
C GLN A 99 -1.70 -3.28 25.00
N TYR A 100 -1.89 -3.15 26.33
CA TYR A 100 -2.81 -4.00 27.08
C TYR A 100 -4.27 -3.81 26.64
N ASP A 101 -4.71 -2.55 26.55
CA ASP A 101 -6.07 -2.21 26.12
C ASP A 101 -6.32 -2.60 24.66
N PHE A 102 -5.31 -2.42 23.80
CA PHE A 102 -5.38 -2.85 22.41
C PHE A 102 -5.55 -4.36 22.28
N LEU A 103 -4.77 -5.16 23.02
CA LEU A 103 -4.90 -6.62 23.01
C LEU A 103 -6.25 -7.08 23.57
N ASN A 104 -6.78 -6.40 24.60
CA ASN A 104 -8.13 -6.71 25.11
C ASN A 104 -9.23 -6.39 24.10
N MET A 105 -9.09 -5.31 23.31
CA MET A 105 -9.98 -5.03 22.19
C MET A 105 -9.91 -6.11 21.10
N ILE A 106 -8.75 -6.70 20.83
CA ILE A 106 -8.64 -7.82 19.89
C ILE A 106 -9.36 -9.06 20.44
N ARG A 107 -9.17 -9.38 21.72
CA ARG A 107 -9.87 -10.50 22.39
C ARG A 107 -11.39 -10.32 22.35
N SER A 108 -11.90 -9.11 22.55
CA SER A 108 -13.35 -8.85 22.52
C SER A 108 -14.00 -9.09 21.15
N LYS A 109 -13.20 -9.18 20.09
CA LYS A 109 -13.61 -9.60 18.74
C LYS A 109 -13.55 -11.10 18.51
N ASN A 110 -13.38 -11.91 19.57
CA ASN A 110 -13.19 -13.36 19.53
C ASN A 110 -11.96 -13.79 18.71
N ILE A 111 -10.89 -12.99 18.72
CA ILE A 111 -9.62 -13.33 18.09
C ILE A 111 -8.63 -13.72 19.19
N GLU A 112 -8.05 -14.91 19.06
CA GLU A 112 -7.00 -15.37 19.96
C GLU A 112 -5.71 -14.55 19.76
N ILE A 113 -5.09 -14.13 20.86
CA ILE A 113 -3.89 -13.27 20.78
C ILE A 113 -2.71 -13.98 20.13
N SER A 114 -2.58 -15.30 20.34
CA SER A 114 -1.56 -16.10 19.70
C SER A 114 -1.74 -16.15 18.18
N GLU A 115 -2.96 -16.33 17.70
CA GLU A 115 -3.30 -16.32 16.27
C GLU A 115 -3.02 -14.94 15.67
N TYR A 116 -3.45 -13.87 16.35
CA TYR A 116 -3.17 -12.50 15.90
C TYR A 116 -1.67 -12.20 15.81
N LYS A 117 -0.88 -12.61 16.80
CA LYS A 117 0.59 -12.43 16.78
C LYS A 117 1.24 -13.21 15.64
N GLU A 118 0.77 -14.41 15.35
CA GLU A 118 1.28 -15.22 14.24
C GLU A 118 0.94 -14.58 12.87
N ASP A 119 -0.27 -14.06 12.70
CA ASP A 119 -0.66 -13.34 11.48
C ASP A 119 0.16 -12.06 11.29
N LEU A 120 0.41 -11.32 12.38
CA LEU A 120 1.31 -10.17 12.36
C LEU A 120 2.74 -10.56 12.01
N LYS A 121 3.25 -11.66 12.56
CA LYS A 121 4.58 -12.17 12.24
C LYS A 121 4.71 -12.46 10.73
N LYS A 122 3.73 -13.16 10.14
CA LYS A 122 3.69 -13.42 8.70
C LYS A 122 3.62 -12.12 7.89
N LYS A 123 2.83 -11.14 8.33
CA LYS A 123 2.79 -9.81 7.71
C LYS A 123 4.17 -9.16 7.72
N LEU A 124 4.84 -9.09 8.88
CA LEU A 124 6.15 -8.48 9.00
C LEU A 124 7.22 -9.19 8.16
N GLN A 125 7.14 -10.51 8.03
CA GLN A 125 8.02 -11.27 7.14
C GLN A 125 7.83 -10.87 5.67
N ARG A 126 6.58 -10.70 5.21
CA ARG A 126 6.29 -10.20 3.85
C ARG A 126 6.79 -8.78 3.64
N ASP A 127 6.56 -7.90 4.61
CA ASP A 127 7.04 -6.51 4.54
C ASP A 127 8.57 -6.47 4.42
N LYS A 128 9.29 -7.31 5.20
CA LYS A 128 10.75 -7.48 5.08
C LYS A 128 11.17 -8.03 3.71
N LEU A 129 10.45 -9.02 3.18
CA LEU A 129 10.71 -9.57 1.84
C LEU A 129 10.61 -8.48 0.77
N TYR A 130 9.52 -7.72 0.76
CA TYR A 130 9.31 -6.65 -0.22
C TYR A 130 10.36 -5.56 -0.11
N LYS A 131 10.63 -5.08 1.10
CA LYS A 131 11.69 -4.10 1.35
C LYS A 131 13.04 -4.59 0.81
N LYS A 132 13.35 -5.89 0.97
CA LYS A 132 14.59 -6.47 0.45
C LYS A 132 14.60 -6.56 -1.08
N ILE A 133 13.52 -7.02 -1.71
CA ILE A 133 13.39 -7.05 -3.18
C ILE A 133 13.63 -5.66 -3.78
N VAL A 134 12.96 -4.66 -3.20
CA VAL A 134 13.03 -3.28 -3.67
C VAL A 134 14.42 -2.72 -3.45
N SER A 135 15.00 -2.89 -2.26
CA SER A 135 16.38 -2.53 -1.95
C SER A 135 17.37 -3.13 -2.95
N THR A 136 17.29 -4.43 -3.22
CA THR A 136 18.18 -5.10 -4.18
C THR A 136 18.01 -4.56 -5.59
N LYS A 137 16.78 -4.35 -6.06
CA LYS A 137 16.52 -3.77 -7.38
C LYS A 137 17.07 -2.34 -7.48
N MET A 138 16.89 -1.54 -6.43
CA MET A 138 17.41 -0.17 -6.38
C MET A 138 18.94 -0.13 -6.28
N GLN A 139 19.58 -1.07 -5.57
CA GLN A 139 21.05 -1.21 -5.55
C GLN A 139 21.62 -1.58 -6.92
N GLN A 140 20.88 -2.36 -7.71
CA GLN A 140 21.26 -2.70 -9.09
C GLN A 140 21.15 -1.51 -10.05
N MET A 141 20.27 -0.55 -9.76
CA MET A 141 20.28 0.76 -10.40
C MET A 141 21.47 1.55 -9.85
N GLY A 142 22.66 1.31 -10.41
CA GLY A 142 23.89 1.92 -9.92
C GLY A 142 23.85 3.45 -9.91
N ASP A 143 24.86 4.06 -9.30
CA ASP A 143 25.00 5.52 -9.19
C ASP A 143 24.80 6.27 -10.52
N SER A 144 25.08 5.62 -11.66
CA SER A 144 24.85 6.14 -13.01
C SER A 144 23.39 6.52 -13.28
N ASP A 145 22.41 5.71 -12.87
CA ASP A 145 20.98 5.98 -13.12
C ASP A 145 20.49 7.15 -12.26
N LEU A 146 20.96 7.20 -11.01
CA LEU A 146 20.65 8.30 -10.10
C LEU A 146 21.29 9.60 -10.58
N GLN A 147 22.51 9.52 -11.09
CA GLN A 147 23.24 10.66 -11.64
C GLN A 147 22.63 11.15 -12.95
N ALA A 148 22.17 10.25 -13.82
CA ALA A 148 21.41 10.61 -15.01
C ALA A 148 20.13 11.38 -14.64
N TYR A 149 19.34 10.86 -13.69
CA TYR A 149 18.16 11.57 -13.19
C TYR A 149 18.51 12.94 -12.59
N TYR A 150 19.58 13.03 -11.81
CA TYR A 150 20.05 14.30 -11.24
C TYR A 150 20.40 15.33 -12.32
N ASN A 151 21.16 14.91 -13.34
CA ASN A 151 21.58 15.77 -14.43
C ASN A 151 20.40 16.23 -15.31
N GLU A 152 19.42 15.36 -15.54
CA GLU A 152 18.21 15.68 -16.31
C GLU A 152 17.25 16.61 -15.54
N ASN A 153 17.34 16.62 -14.20
CA ASN A 153 16.40 17.33 -13.32
C ASN A 153 17.09 18.36 -12.40
N LEU A 154 18.20 18.98 -12.83
CA LEU A 154 18.98 19.94 -12.03
C LEU A 154 18.13 21.07 -11.38
N ASN A 155 17.07 21.49 -12.08
CA ASN A 155 16.14 22.50 -11.58
C ASN A 155 15.39 22.04 -10.31
N GLU A 156 15.13 20.75 -10.14
CA GLU A 156 14.49 20.19 -8.94
C GLU A 156 15.42 20.24 -7.71
N PHE A 157 16.72 20.30 -7.93
CA PHE A 157 17.75 20.34 -6.89
C PHE A 157 18.27 21.74 -6.62
N SER A 158 17.67 22.75 -7.22
CA SER A 158 18.03 24.15 -7.00
C SER A 158 17.39 24.68 -5.72
N GLN A 159 18.21 25.19 -4.80
CA GLN A 159 17.78 25.80 -3.55
C GLN A 159 18.24 27.26 -3.48
N ALA A 160 17.29 28.18 -3.27
CA ALA A 160 17.59 29.58 -3.00
C ALA A 160 17.81 29.81 -1.50
N SER A 161 18.73 30.72 -1.15
CA SER A 161 18.96 31.10 0.25
C SER A 161 17.91 32.09 0.77
N ALA A 162 17.29 32.86 -0.11
CA ALA A 162 16.19 33.76 0.22
C ALA A 162 15.24 33.97 -0.96
N PHE A 163 14.02 34.39 -0.64
CA PHE A 163 12.96 34.66 -1.61
C PHE A 163 12.32 36.01 -1.30
N ASP A 164 12.13 36.84 -2.32
CA ASP A 164 11.19 37.95 -2.23
C ASP A 164 9.83 37.45 -2.73
N VAL A 165 8.83 37.56 -1.87
CA VAL A 165 7.49 37.05 -2.15
C VAL A 165 6.43 38.08 -1.81
N THR A 166 5.33 38.02 -2.54
CA THR A 166 4.06 38.63 -2.10
C THR A 166 3.16 37.53 -1.56
N ILE A 167 2.73 37.69 -0.33
CA ILE A 167 1.88 36.75 0.40
C ILE A 167 0.44 37.19 0.18
N TYR A 168 -0.38 36.27 -0.30
CA TYR A 168 -1.82 36.44 -0.51
C TYR A 168 -2.53 35.58 0.51
N THR A 169 -3.25 36.20 1.43
CA THR A 169 -3.99 35.52 2.50
C THR A 169 -5.48 35.78 2.35
N SER A 170 -6.29 34.72 2.44
CA SER A 170 -7.76 34.85 2.42
C SER A 170 -8.40 33.73 3.23
N ALA A 171 -9.57 34.00 3.82
CA ALA A 171 -10.39 32.96 4.44
C ALA A 171 -11.01 32.01 3.39
N ASN A 172 -11.09 32.43 2.12
CA ASN A 172 -11.70 31.68 1.03
C ASN A 172 -10.67 31.24 -0.01
N GLN A 173 -10.55 29.93 -0.22
CA GLN A 173 -9.65 29.35 -1.23
C GLN A 173 -10.00 29.78 -2.67
N GLN A 174 -11.29 30.01 -2.96
CA GLN A 174 -11.72 30.40 -4.31
C GLN A 174 -11.22 31.80 -4.69
N SER A 175 -11.13 32.69 -3.71
CA SER A 175 -10.61 34.05 -3.89
C SER A 175 -9.14 34.03 -4.32
N LEU A 176 -8.33 33.16 -3.72
CA LEU A 176 -6.93 32.96 -4.14
C LEU A 176 -6.85 32.29 -5.52
N THR A 177 -7.75 31.36 -5.82
CA THR A 177 -7.80 30.70 -7.13
C THR A 177 -8.16 31.70 -8.24
N ALA A 178 -9.06 32.65 -7.97
CA ALA A 178 -9.39 33.73 -8.90
C ALA A 178 -8.17 34.61 -9.22
N ILE A 179 -7.37 34.96 -8.20
CA ILE A 179 -6.11 35.71 -8.36
C ILE A 179 -5.07 34.92 -9.17
N GLN A 180 -4.97 33.60 -8.99
CA GLN A 180 -4.05 32.77 -9.80
C GLN A 180 -4.38 32.83 -11.29
N ASN A 181 -5.67 32.83 -11.64
CA ASN A 181 -6.14 32.83 -13.02
C ASN A 181 -6.15 34.25 -13.63
N ASN A 182 -6.42 35.27 -12.81
CA ASN A 182 -6.41 36.67 -13.21
C ASN A 182 -5.75 37.54 -12.13
N PRO A 183 -4.43 37.79 -12.23
CA PRO A 183 -3.68 38.55 -11.22
C PRO A 183 -4.13 40.01 -11.05
N MET A 184 -4.93 40.55 -12.00
CA MET A 184 -5.52 41.90 -11.92
C MET A 184 -6.93 41.90 -11.34
N SER A 185 -7.50 40.75 -10.97
CA SER A 185 -8.85 40.73 -10.39
C SER A 185 -8.83 41.38 -9.01
N ALA A 186 -9.65 42.41 -8.82
CA ALA A 186 -9.82 43.05 -7.52
C ALA A 186 -10.74 42.19 -6.64
N VAL A 187 -10.15 41.23 -5.92
CA VAL A 187 -10.89 40.42 -4.93
C VAL A 187 -10.69 41.03 -3.55
N SER A 188 -11.77 41.48 -2.92
CA SER A 188 -11.73 42.32 -1.71
C SER A 188 -11.40 41.59 -0.41
N ASP A 189 -11.48 40.26 -0.40
CA ASP A 189 -11.23 39.40 0.77
C ASP A 189 -9.81 38.82 0.80
N VAL A 190 -8.92 39.33 -0.05
CA VAL A 190 -7.52 38.92 -0.17
C VAL A 190 -6.63 40.01 0.40
N GLN A 191 -5.84 39.67 1.42
CA GLN A 191 -4.83 40.56 1.98
C GLN A 191 -3.48 40.28 1.33
N LEU A 192 -2.78 41.35 0.93
CA LEU A 192 -1.45 41.29 0.33
C LEU A 192 -0.41 41.78 1.33
N GLN A 193 0.66 41.01 1.52
CA GLN A 193 1.81 41.41 2.31
C GLN A 193 3.10 41.11 1.55
N GLU A 194 3.98 42.10 1.47
CA GLU A 194 5.32 41.90 0.94
C GLU A 194 6.22 41.31 2.01
N GLY A 195 7.00 40.30 1.64
CA GLY A 195 7.85 39.60 2.58
C GLY A 195 9.14 39.10 1.93
N LYS A 196 10.21 39.13 2.73
CA LYS A 196 11.45 38.44 2.42
C LYS A 196 11.55 37.20 3.30
N ILE A 197 11.66 36.04 2.67
CA ILE A 197 11.76 34.76 3.37
C ILE A 197 13.20 34.28 3.27
N GLU A 198 13.87 34.18 4.41
CA GLU A 198 15.19 33.55 4.52
C GLU A 198 15.03 32.05 4.73
N ALA A 199 15.63 31.24 3.84
CA ALA A 199 15.45 29.79 3.85
C ALA A 199 15.89 29.14 5.18
N ALA A 200 16.91 29.69 5.82
CA ALA A 200 17.44 29.19 7.09
C ALA A 200 16.54 29.41 8.31
N LYS A 201 15.55 30.32 8.22
CA LYS A 201 14.68 30.72 9.34
C LYS A 201 13.22 30.32 9.15
N ALA A 202 12.88 29.72 8.01
CA ALA A 202 11.53 29.40 7.61
C ALA A 202 11.24 27.89 7.69
N ASP A 203 9.96 27.54 7.64
CA ASP A 203 9.53 26.14 7.66
C ASP A 203 10.06 25.36 6.42
N PRO A 204 10.64 24.17 6.59
CA PRO A 204 11.19 23.37 5.48
C PRO A 204 10.17 23.05 4.38
N LYS A 205 8.90 22.83 4.70
CA LYS A 205 7.85 22.54 3.70
C LYS A 205 7.55 23.78 2.85
N LEU A 206 7.52 24.96 3.48
CA LEU A 206 7.37 26.22 2.76
C LEU A 206 8.54 26.46 1.80
N ILE A 207 9.78 26.24 2.26
CA ILE A 207 10.97 26.40 1.42
C ILE A 207 10.98 25.42 0.25
N ALA A 208 10.57 24.16 0.47
CA ALA A 208 10.42 23.20 -0.61
C ALA A 208 9.38 23.65 -1.66
N GLN A 209 8.27 24.25 -1.23
CA GLN A 209 7.23 24.78 -2.10
C GLN A 209 7.71 26.00 -2.92
N LEU A 210 8.41 26.94 -2.28
CA LEU A 210 8.94 28.14 -2.95
C LEU A 210 10.07 27.79 -3.94
N ASN A 211 10.92 26.81 -3.62
CA ASN A 211 11.93 26.32 -4.56
C ASN A 211 11.32 25.70 -5.81
N LYS A 212 10.24 24.91 -5.67
CA LYS A 212 9.48 24.34 -6.80
C LYS A 212 8.75 25.39 -7.64
N THR A 213 8.39 26.53 -7.05
CA THR A 213 7.64 27.59 -7.73
C THR A 213 8.59 28.44 -8.56
N ALA A 214 8.36 28.56 -9.87
CA ALA A 214 9.20 29.40 -10.73
C ALA A 214 9.09 30.90 -10.38
N LYS A 215 10.13 31.67 -10.71
CA LYS A 215 10.09 33.14 -10.60
C LYS A 215 8.93 33.69 -11.43
N GLY A 216 8.19 34.65 -10.89
CA GLY A 216 7.02 35.26 -11.51
C GLY A 216 5.77 34.37 -11.53
N LYS A 217 5.72 33.32 -10.71
CA LYS A 217 4.57 32.41 -10.59
C LYS A 217 4.05 32.34 -9.16
N PHE A 218 2.78 31.96 -9.07
CA PHE A 218 2.13 31.64 -7.80
C PHE A 218 2.46 30.22 -7.37
N SER A 219 2.66 30.03 -6.06
CA SER A 219 2.74 28.73 -5.43
C SER A 219 1.37 28.04 -5.41
N ALA A 220 1.35 26.75 -5.06
CA ALA A 220 0.12 26.10 -4.64
C ALA A 220 -0.53 26.84 -3.45
N ILE A 221 -1.86 26.74 -3.33
CA ILE A 221 -2.58 27.30 -2.18
C ILE A 221 -2.42 26.34 -1.01
N THR A 222 -1.97 26.85 0.13
CA THR A 222 -1.74 26.07 1.34
C THR A 222 -2.70 26.54 2.43
N LYS A 223 -3.33 25.58 3.13
CA LYS A 223 -4.18 25.88 4.28
C LYS A 223 -3.33 26.08 5.53
N THR A 224 -3.55 27.18 6.23
CA THR A 224 -3.02 27.50 7.56
C THR A 224 -4.18 27.42 8.58
N ASP A 225 -3.89 27.50 9.88
CA ASP A 225 -4.84 27.25 10.98
C ASP A 225 -6.22 27.90 10.81
N SER A 226 -6.27 29.13 10.28
CA SER A 226 -7.52 29.89 10.11
C SER A 226 -7.74 30.47 8.72
N ASN A 227 -6.75 30.42 7.82
CA ASN A 227 -6.82 31.03 6.48
C ASN A 227 -6.09 30.19 5.43
N TYR A 228 -6.34 30.48 4.16
CA TYR A 228 -5.55 29.99 3.03
C TYR A 228 -4.50 31.03 2.67
N VAL A 229 -3.32 30.53 2.29
CA VAL A 229 -2.17 31.36 1.92
C VAL A 229 -1.62 30.89 0.58
N MET A 230 -1.22 31.85 -0.25
CA MET A 230 -0.55 31.64 -1.52
C MET A 230 0.59 32.64 -1.66
N PHE A 231 1.70 32.22 -2.27
CA PHE A 231 2.89 33.04 -2.43
C PHE A 231 3.13 33.33 -3.91
N PHE A 232 3.35 34.59 -4.26
CA PHE A 232 3.89 34.96 -5.57
C PHE A 232 5.40 35.17 -5.45
N VAL A 233 6.19 34.35 -6.16
CA VAL A 233 7.66 34.42 -6.07
C VAL A 233 8.17 35.51 -7.01
N LYS A 234 8.64 36.63 -6.46
CA LYS A 234 9.20 37.74 -7.24
C LYS A 234 10.65 37.50 -7.64
N GLU A 235 11.47 37.09 -6.67
CA GLU A 235 12.90 36.88 -6.87
C GLU A 235 13.41 35.74 -6.00
N LYS A 236 14.44 35.05 -6.49
CA LYS A 236 15.18 34.01 -5.75
C LYS A 236 16.64 34.41 -5.64
N TYR A 237 17.18 34.42 -4.43
CA TYR A 237 18.56 34.85 -4.17
C TYR A 237 19.49 33.66 -3.92
N ASN A 238 20.72 33.78 -4.43
CA ASN A 238 21.82 32.81 -4.24
C ASN A 238 21.35 31.37 -4.47
N VAL A 239 20.79 31.13 -5.66
CA VAL A 239 20.32 29.80 -6.05
C VAL A 239 21.52 28.89 -6.24
N GLN A 240 21.65 27.89 -5.39
CA GLN A 240 22.68 26.87 -5.46
C GLN A 240 22.06 25.53 -5.74
N THR A 241 22.71 24.74 -6.59
CA THR A 241 22.27 23.36 -6.82
C THR A 241 22.81 22.48 -5.70
N VAL A 242 21.91 21.77 -5.03
CA VAL A 242 22.27 20.75 -4.04
C VAL A 242 23.17 19.72 -4.72
N SER A 243 24.27 19.35 -4.08
CA SER A 243 25.23 18.40 -4.65
C SER A 243 24.56 17.05 -4.93
N PHE A 244 25.07 16.29 -5.90
CA PHE A 244 24.57 14.94 -6.16
C PHE A 244 24.62 14.05 -4.90
N ALA A 245 25.69 14.18 -4.10
CA ALA A 245 25.86 13.40 -2.87
C ALA A 245 24.72 13.64 -1.87
N ASP A 246 24.31 14.89 -1.69
CA ASP A 246 23.22 15.26 -0.79
C ASP A 246 21.84 14.95 -1.39
N ALA A 247 21.70 15.09 -2.71
CA ALA A 247 20.48 14.79 -3.44
C ALA A 247 20.21 13.29 -3.60
N LYS A 248 21.25 12.43 -3.49
CA LYS A 248 21.17 10.99 -3.78
C LYS A 248 20.06 10.29 -3.01
N ASN A 249 19.94 10.57 -1.70
CA ASN A 249 18.91 9.96 -0.85
C ASN A 249 17.49 10.40 -1.24
N TYR A 250 17.31 11.68 -1.60
CA TYR A 250 16.03 12.19 -2.07
C TYR A 250 15.64 11.57 -3.41
N ILE A 251 16.58 11.48 -4.35
CA ILE A 251 16.36 10.84 -5.66
C ILE A 251 16.00 9.37 -5.47
N TYR A 252 16.72 8.69 -4.58
CA TYR A 252 16.45 7.29 -4.23
C TYR A 252 15.02 7.12 -3.70
N SER A 253 14.58 7.96 -2.78
CA SER A 253 13.20 7.90 -2.26
C SER A 253 12.17 8.18 -3.35
N LYS A 254 12.36 9.24 -4.15
CA LYS A 254 11.41 9.68 -5.18
C LYS A 254 11.27 8.68 -6.31
N LEU A 255 12.39 8.12 -6.79
CA LEU A 255 12.37 7.07 -7.81
C LEU A 255 11.90 5.72 -7.26
N GLY A 256 12.09 5.49 -5.96
CA GLY A 256 11.63 4.29 -5.26
C GLY A 256 10.13 4.10 -5.35
N GLU A 257 9.32 5.12 -5.05
CA GLU A 257 7.85 4.99 -4.93
C GLU A 257 7.16 4.40 -6.18
N GLY A 258 7.49 4.90 -7.38
CA GLY A 258 6.91 4.38 -8.63
C GLY A 258 7.54 3.07 -9.11
N LYS A 259 8.81 2.82 -8.74
CA LYS A 259 9.54 1.62 -9.15
C LYS A 259 9.35 0.46 -8.18
N GLU A 260 8.85 0.70 -6.97
CA GLU A 260 8.60 -0.30 -5.94
C GLU A 260 7.65 -1.38 -6.45
N GLN A 261 6.45 -0.96 -6.88
CA GLN A 261 5.43 -1.89 -7.38
C GLN A 261 5.93 -2.65 -8.61
N LYS A 262 6.59 -1.96 -9.55
CA LYS A 262 7.16 -2.59 -10.74
C LYS A 262 8.27 -3.59 -10.40
N ALA A 263 9.14 -3.27 -9.44
CA ALA A 263 10.21 -4.14 -8.99
C ALA A 263 9.66 -5.42 -8.36
N ILE A 264 8.65 -5.29 -7.50
CA ILE A 264 7.96 -6.42 -6.88
C ILE A 264 7.29 -7.27 -7.96
N GLU A 265 6.56 -6.67 -8.89
CA GLU A 265 5.87 -7.40 -9.96
C GLU A 265 6.85 -8.17 -10.84
N GLU A 266 7.88 -7.51 -11.37
CA GLU A 266 8.93 -8.14 -12.18
C GLU A 266 9.65 -9.28 -11.44
N TYR A 267 9.88 -9.12 -10.12
CA TYR A 267 10.52 -10.13 -9.31
C TYR A 267 9.68 -11.40 -9.24
N PHE A 268 8.39 -11.26 -8.94
CA PHE A 268 7.51 -12.41 -8.78
C PHE A 268 7.07 -13.05 -10.09
N GLU A 269 6.99 -12.30 -11.19
CA GLU A 269 6.80 -12.88 -12.53
C GLU A 269 7.99 -13.78 -12.91
N LYS A 270 9.22 -13.32 -12.67
CA LYS A 270 10.41 -14.17 -12.84
C LYS A 270 10.40 -15.36 -11.90
N LEU A 271 10.03 -15.15 -10.64
CA LEU A 271 9.96 -16.22 -9.65
C LEU A 271 8.93 -17.28 -10.09
N LYS A 272 7.74 -16.86 -10.51
CA LYS A 272 6.67 -17.73 -11.03
C LYS A 272 7.14 -18.52 -12.26
N SER A 273 7.82 -17.88 -13.20
CA SER A 273 8.39 -18.55 -14.38
C SER A 273 9.47 -19.57 -14.05
N SER A 274 10.22 -19.37 -12.97
CA SER A 274 11.30 -20.26 -12.53
C SER A 274 10.86 -21.32 -11.51
N ALA A 275 9.68 -21.16 -10.91
CA ALA A 275 9.17 -22.05 -9.89
C ALA A 275 8.74 -23.39 -10.50
N ASN A 276 8.90 -24.47 -9.71
CA ASN A 276 8.35 -25.77 -10.10
C ASN A 276 6.85 -25.78 -9.80
N ILE A 277 6.04 -25.47 -10.82
CA ILE A 277 4.58 -25.43 -10.74
C ILE A 277 4.02 -26.65 -11.49
N GLN A 278 3.42 -27.57 -10.73
CA GLN A 278 2.74 -28.74 -11.28
C GLN A 278 1.24 -28.55 -11.15
N VAL A 279 0.56 -28.36 -12.27
CA VAL A 279 -0.90 -28.29 -12.31
C VAL A 279 -1.44 -29.71 -12.37
N ILE A 280 -2.15 -30.13 -11.32
CA ILE A 280 -2.74 -31.45 -11.22
C ILE A 280 -4.19 -31.41 -11.73
N ARG A 281 -4.96 -30.38 -11.32
CA ARG A 281 -6.34 -30.14 -11.77
C ARG A 281 -6.64 -28.65 -11.75
N ALA A 282 -7.22 -28.12 -12.83
CA ALA A 282 -7.70 -26.74 -12.85
C ALA A 282 -9.01 -26.61 -12.04
N PRO A 283 -9.21 -25.51 -11.28
CA PRO A 283 -10.40 -25.26 -10.46
C PRO A 283 -11.65 -24.79 -11.25
#